data_AF-A0A511JLF4-F1
#
_entry.id   AF-A0A511JLF4-F1
#
_cell.length_a   1.000
_cell.length_b   1.000
_cell.length_c   1.000
_cell.angle_alpha   90.00
_cell.angle_beta   90.00
_cell.angle_gamma   90.00
#
_symmetry.space_group_name_H-M   'P 1'
#
loop_
_entity.id
_entity.type
_entity.pdbx_description
1 polymer ?
#
loop_
_entity_poly.entity_id
_entity_poly.type
_entity_poly.pdbx_seq_one_letter_code
_entity_poly.pdbx_strand_id
1 'polypeptide(L)'
;MRYLLLICDDPTAETYRPEDDNISDWVGENDRRHLSVIGDRLRPAQDARTVRVRSGQLLVTDGPFAETQESIAGFDVLECADLDEALERAAAHPMARFGRVEVRPFWPMGL
;
A
#
# COMPACT_ATOMS: atom_id res chain seq x y z
N MET A 1 9.97 6.74 -12.68
CA MET A 1 9.41 7.56 -11.58
C MET A 1 8.87 6.63 -10.51
N ARG A 2 9.05 6.94 -9.23
CA ARG A 2 8.60 6.07 -8.12
C ARG A 2 7.19 6.44 -7.65
N TYR A 3 6.37 5.42 -7.44
CA TYR A 3 5.00 5.51 -6.97
C TYR A 3 4.78 4.57 -5.78
N LEU A 4 4.04 5.03 -4.77
CA LEU A 4 3.56 4.23 -3.65
C LEU A 4 2.13 3.84 -3.96
N LEU A 5 1.84 2.55 -3.96
CA LEU A 5 0.49 2.01 -3.90
C LEU A 5 0.22 1.71 -2.43
N LEU A 6 -0.72 2.43 -1.81
CA LEU A 6 -1.24 2.07 -0.50
C LEU A 6 -2.43 1.14 -0.71
N ILE A 7 -2.32 -0.06 -0.13
CA ILE A 7 -3.38 -1.06 -0.17
C ILE A 7 -4.22 -0.87 1.08
N CYS A 8 -5.46 -0.41 0.90
CA CYS A 8 -6.41 -0.19 1.97
C CYS A 8 -7.49 -1.27 1.93
N ASP A 9 -7.99 -1.65 3.10
CA ASP A 9 -9.27 -2.32 3.15
C ASP A 9 -10.39 -1.38 2.67
N ASP A 10 -11.51 -1.97 2.28
CA ASP A 10 -12.72 -1.23 1.97
C ASP A 10 -13.90 -2.10 2.45
N PRO A 11 -14.63 -1.69 3.50
CA PRO A 11 -15.73 -2.49 4.05
C PRO A 11 -16.90 -2.64 3.09
N THR A 12 -16.93 -1.88 2.00
CA THR A 12 -17.95 -1.95 0.95
C THR A 12 -17.54 -2.85 -0.21
N ALA A 13 -16.27 -3.26 -0.28
CA ALA A 13 -15.76 -4.12 -1.34
C ALA A 13 -16.17 -5.59 -1.16
N GLU A 14 -16.01 -6.36 -2.24
CA GLU A 14 -16.19 -7.80 -2.21
C GLU A 14 -15.16 -8.45 -1.26
N THR A 15 -15.52 -9.60 -0.68
CA THR A 15 -14.56 -10.35 0.15
C THR A 15 -13.46 -10.95 -0.71
N TYR A 16 -12.20 -10.61 -0.43
CA TYR A 16 -11.05 -11.19 -1.11
C TYR A 16 -11.01 -12.71 -0.96
N ARG A 17 -10.88 -13.40 -2.10
CA ARG A 17 -10.76 -14.85 -2.23
C ARG A 17 -9.46 -15.18 -2.96
N PRO A 18 -8.42 -15.66 -2.24
CA PRO A 18 -7.14 -16.02 -2.86
C PRO A 18 -7.23 -17.05 -3.98
N GLU A 19 -8.29 -17.86 -4.00
CA GLU A 19 -8.59 -18.83 -5.05
C GLU A 19 -9.01 -18.20 -6.39
N ASP A 20 -9.60 -17.01 -6.36
CA ASP A 20 -10.15 -16.32 -7.53
C ASP A 20 -9.19 -15.25 -8.07
N ASP A 21 -8.32 -14.72 -7.20
CA ASP A 21 -7.41 -13.64 -7.54
C ASP A 21 -6.17 -13.68 -6.65
N ASN A 22 -4.99 -13.74 -7.25
CA ASN A 22 -3.75 -14.03 -6.53
C ASN A 22 -2.78 -12.86 -6.61
N ILE A 23 -2.59 -12.17 -5.48
CA ILE A 23 -1.62 -11.10 -5.32
C ILE A 23 -0.21 -11.56 -5.75
N SER A 24 0.15 -12.82 -5.51
CA SER A 24 1.46 -13.35 -5.90
C SER A 24 1.70 -13.33 -7.40
N ASP A 25 0.66 -13.52 -8.21
CA ASP A 25 0.77 -13.48 -9.67
C ASP A 25 0.97 -12.04 -10.16
N TRP A 26 0.27 -11.08 -9.54
CA TRP A 26 0.48 -9.66 -9.79
C TRP A 26 1.91 -9.22 -9.40
N VAL A 27 2.41 -9.66 -8.24
CA VAL A 27 3.79 -9.41 -7.81
C VAL A 27 4.77 -9.99 -8.81
N GLY A 28 4.63 -11.27 -9.17
CA GLY A 28 5.53 -11.93 -10.12
C GLY A 28 5.52 -11.31 -11.52
N GLU A 29 4.38 -10.77 -11.97
CA GLU A 29 4.30 -9.98 -13.20
C GLU A 29 5.09 -8.69 -13.11
N ASN A 30 4.93 -7.90 -12.04
CA ASN A 30 5.64 -6.64 -11.87
C ASN A 30 7.15 -6.83 -11.65
N ASP A 31 7.56 -7.90 -11.00
CA ASP A 31 8.96 -8.29 -10.87
C ASP A 31 9.57 -8.61 -12.24
N ARG A 32 8.89 -9.41 -13.07
CA ARG A 32 9.32 -9.75 -14.44
C ARG A 32 9.38 -8.53 -15.36
N ARG A 33 8.52 -7.54 -15.13
CA ARG A 33 8.52 -6.26 -15.85
C ARG A 33 9.55 -5.26 -15.29
N HIS A 34 10.28 -5.63 -14.24
CA HIS A 34 11.24 -4.77 -13.54
C HIS A 34 10.63 -3.46 -13.01
N LEU A 35 9.34 -3.48 -12.67
CA LEU A 35 8.64 -2.34 -12.07
C LEU A 35 8.67 -2.39 -10.54
N SER A 36 8.69 -3.58 -9.95
CA SER A 36 8.64 -3.77 -8.51
C SER A 36 9.95 -3.34 -7.84
N VAL A 37 9.86 -2.48 -6.83
CA VAL A 37 10.99 -2.09 -5.98
C VAL A 37 10.94 -2.85 -4.64
N ILE A 38 9.79 -2.78 -3.97
CA ILE A 38 9.49 -3.48 -2.72
C ILE A 38 7.98 -3.45 -2.49
N GLY A 39 7.44 -4.48 -1.85
CA GLY A 39 6.06 -4.50 -1.39
C GLY A 39 5.90 -5.52 -0.27
N ASP A 40 4.95 -5.26 0.62
CA ASP A 40 4.65 -6.16 1.74
C ASP A 40 3.22 -5.99 2.23
N ARG A 41 2.65 -7.10 2.70
CA ARG A 41 1.43 -7.08 3.51
C ARG A 41 1.78 -6.67 4.94
N LEU A 42 1.01 -5.75 5.50
CA LEU A 42 1.17 -5.31 6.88
C LEU A 42 0.42 -6.25 7.84
N ARG A 43 0.92 -6.29 9.07
CA ARG A 43 0.18 -6.89 10.19
C ARG A 43 -1.07 -6.07 10.50
N PRO A 44 -2.07 -6.64 11.20
CA PRO A 44 -3.28 -5.92 11.58
C PRO A 44 -2.98 -4.58 12.29
N ALA A 45 -3.79 -3.56 12.06
CA ALA A 45 -3.55 -2.20 12.56
C ALA A 45 -3.39 -2.12 14.10
N GLN A 46 -4.03 -3.04 14.85
CA GLN A 46 -3.88 -3.16 16.30
C GLN A 46 -2.46 -3.52 16.77
N ASP A 47 -1.64 -4.13 15.91
CA ASP A 47 -0.24 -4.44 16.20
C ASP A 47 0.66 -3.20 16.03
N ALA A 48 0.15 -2.13 15.40
CA ALA A 48 0.91 -0.92 15.16
C ALA A 48 1.27 -0.18 16.46
N ARG A 49 2.30 0.66 16.36
CA ARG A 49 2.70 1.64 17.37
C ARG A 49 2.90 2.97 16.69
N THR A 50 2.30 4.03 17.22
CA THR A 50 2.42 5.38 16.68
C THR A 50 3.35 6.20 17.55
N VAL A 51 4.34 6.84 16.93
CA VAL A 51 5.36 7.66 17.60
C VAL A 51 5.15 9.13 17.28
N ARG A 52 5.18 10.00 18.29
CA ARG A 52 5.13 11.46 18.13
C ARG A 52 6.14 12.14 19.05
N VAL A 53 6.94 13.05 18.51
CA VAL A 53 7.90 13.87 19.28
C VAL A 53 7.55 15.35 19.15
N ARG A 54 7.32 16.03 20.29
CA ARG A 54 7.02 17.47 20.35
C ARG A 54 7.70 18.11 21.55
N SER A 55 8.32 19.28 21.35
CA SER A 55 9.05 19.99 22.40
C SER A 55 10.07 19.11 23.15
N GLY A 56 10.73 18.20 22.43
CA GLY A 56 11.70 17.25 22.99
C GLY A 56 11.09 16.06 23.75
N GLN A 57 9.77 15.94 23.84
CA GLN A 57 9.10 14.85 24.53
C GLN A 57 8.63 13.76 23.55
N LEU A 58 8.94 12.51 23.88
CA LEU A 58 8.51 11.30 23.16
C LEU A 58 7.17 10.80 23.71
N LEU A 59 6.22 10.58 22.81
CA LEU A 59 4.98 9.86 23.06
C LEU A 59 4.90 8.66 22.12
N VAL A 60 4.62 7.48 22.68
CA VAL A 60 4.31 6.26 21.92
C VAL A 60 2.91 5.81 22.31
N THR A 61 2.05 5.56 21.32
CA THR A 61 0.69 5.04 21.54
C THR A 61 0.52 3.71 20.82
N ASP A 62 -0.29 2.82 21.42
CA ASP A 62 -0.71 1.58 20.76
C ASP A 62 -1.68 1.91 19.61
N GLY A 63 -1.60 1.14 18.53
CA GLY A 63 -2.48 1.27 17.36
C GLY A 63 -1.99 2.25 16.29
N PRO A 64 -2.79 2.40 15.20
CA PRO A 64 -2.45 3.20 14.03
C PRO A 64 -2.49 4.71 14.33
N PHE A 65 -2.03 5.52 13.37
CA PHE A 65 -1.98 6.98 13.50
C PHE A 65 -3.37 7.63 13.63
N ALA A 66 -4.40 6.97 13.12
CA ALA A 66 -5.79 7.38 13.20
C ALA A 66 -6.67 6.14 13.40
N GLU A 67 -7.68 6.26 14.26
CA GLU A 67 -8.75 5.27 14.35
C GLU A 67 -9.76 5.53 13.23
N THR A 68 -9.70 4.70 12.19
CA THR A 68 -10.51 4.81 10.98
C THR A 68 -11.25 3.50 10.74
N GLN A 69 -12.36 3.56 10.00
CA GLN A 69 -13.04 2.35 9.53
C GLN A 69 -12.20 1.60 8.50
N GLU A 70 -11.34 2.32 7.77
CA GLU A 70 -10.43 1.77 6.78
C GLU A 70 -8.99 1.76 7.32
N SER A 71 -8.24 0.67 7.16
CA SER A 71 -6.84 0.50 7.54
C SER A 71 -5.95 0.23 6.33
N ILE A 72 -4.68 0.67 6.42
CA ILE A 72 -3.64 0.29 5.45
C ILE A 72 -3.25 -1.16 5.72
N ALA A 73 -3.57 -2.05 4.79
CA ALA A 73 -3.33 -3.49 4.86
C ALA A 73 -2.01 -3.91 4.19
N GLY A 74 -1.43 -3.06 3.36
CA GLY A 74 -0.23 -3.36 2.58
C GLY A 74 0.28 -2.16 1.82
N PHE A 75 1.43 -2.31 1.17
CA PHE A 75 1.93 -1.33 0.23
C PHE A 75 2.80 -1.98 -0.84
N ASP A 76 2.92 -1.31 -1.98
CA ASP A 76 3.91 -1.59 -3.01
C ASP A 76 4.57 -0.29 -3.46
N VAL A 77 5.87 -0.34 -3.72
CA VAL A 77 6.62 0.73 -4.38
C VAL A 77 6.98 0.25 -5.78
N LEU A 78 6.50 0.97 -6.78
CA LEU A 78 6.79 0.69 -8.18
C LEU A 78 7.64 1.79 -8.80
N GLU A 79 8.54 1.42 -9.69
CA GLU A 79 9.23 2.31 -10.60
C GLU A 79 8.59 2.20 -12.00
N CYS A 80 7.77 3.19 -12.34
CA CYS A 80 7.00 3.24 -13.60
C CYS A 80 7.51 4.38 -14.49
N ALA A 81 7.21 4.33 -15.79
CA ALA A 81 7.52 5.41 -16.72
C ALA A 81 6.85 6.73 -16.30
N ASP A 82 5.56 6.66 -15.94
CA ASP A 82 4.72 7.79 -15.57
C ASP A 82 3.54 7.36 -14.65
N LEU A 83 2.63 8.30 -14.39
CA LEU A 83 1.46 8.06 -13.53
C LEU A 83 0.45 7.11 -14.18
N ASP A 84 0.34 7.14 -15.51
CA ASP A 84 -0.64 6.30 -16.22
C ASP A 84 -0.24 4.83 -16.11
N GLU A 85 1.05 4.50 -16.26
CA GLU A 85 1.53 3.13 -16.02
C GLU A 85 1.30 2.72 -14.55
N ALA A 86 1.55 3.60 -13.59
CA ALA A 86 1.31 3.29 -12.17
C ALA A 86 -0.18 3.03 -11.89
N LEU A 87 -1.08 3.81 -12.49
CA LEU A 87 -2.54 3.62 -12.39
C LEU A 87 -3.00 2.32 -13.06
N GLU A 88 -2.42 1.96 -14.21
CA GLU A 88 -2.68 0.67 -14.87
C GLU A 88 -2.30 -0.49 -13.95
N ARG A 89 -1.13 -0.40 -13.29
CA ARG A 89 -0.69 -1.45 -12.35
C ARG A 89 -1.53 -1.51 -11.10
N ALA A 90 -1.94 -0.37 -10.56
CA ALA A 90 -2.86 -0.31 -9.44
C ALA A 90 -4.22 -0.92 -9.79
N ALA A 91 -4.78 -0.61 -10.97
CA ALA A 91 -6.05 -1.19 -11.43
C ALA A 91 -5.98 -2.71 -11.65
N ALA A 92 -4.80 -3.23 -12.03
CA ALA A 92 -4.56 -4.66 -12.17
C ALA A 92 -4.33 -5.37 -10.82
N HIS A 93 -4.05 -4.64 -9.74
CA HIS A 93 -3.81 -5.22 -8.42
C HIS A 93 -5.12 -5.83 -7.89
N PRO A 94 -5.14 -7.07 -7.34
CA PRO A 94 -6.36 -7.70 -6.83
C PRO A 94 -7.16 -6.84 -5.86
N MET A 95 -6.45 -6.19 -4.92
CA MET A 95 -7.04 -5.30 -3.93
C MET A 95 -7.67 -4.01 -4.50
N ALA A 96 -7.55 -3.71 -5.81
CA ALA A 96 -8.39 -2.68 -6.42
C ALA A 96 -9.86 -3.11 -6.55
N ARG A 97 -10.14 -4.42 -6.52
CA ARG A 97 -11.50 -4.98 -6.49
C ARG A 97 -11.98 -5.30 -5.07
N PHE A 98 -11.09 -5.85 -4.26
CA PHE A 98 -11.42 -6.38 -2.91
C PHE A 98 -11.06 -5.42 -1.76
N GLY A 99 -10.74 -4.18 -2.09
CA GLY A 99 -10.33 -3.12 -1.17
C GLY A 99 -10.22 -1.82 -1.96
N ARG A 100 -9.17 -1.03 -1.67
CA ARG A 100 -8.83 0.16 -2.45
C ARG A 100 -7.32 0.28 -2.61
N VAL A 101 -6.88 0.84 -3.73
CA VAL A 101 -5.47 1.17 -3.97
C VAL A 101 -5.33 2.68 -4.19
N GLU A 102 -4.62 3.37 -3.28
CA GLU A 102 -4.26 4.78 -3.46
C GLU A 102 -2.86 4.88 -4.09
N VAL A 103 -2.77 5.51 -5.26
CA VAL A 103 -1.50 5.71 -5.98
C VAL A 103 -0.95 7.10 -5.66
N ARG A 104 0.28 7.15 -5.12
CA ARG A 104 0.96 8.40 -4.74
C ARG A 104 2.31 8.53 -5.44
N PRO A 105 2.55 9.58 -6.24
CA PRO A 105 3.89 9.85 -6.75
C PRO A 105 4.84 10.29 -5.63
N PHE A 106 6.10 9.87 -5.71
CA PHE A 106 7.13 10.35 -4.80
C PHE A 106 7.61 11.73 -5.22
N TRP A 107 7.81 12.62 -4.25
CA TRP A 107 8.68 13.77 -4.45
C TRP A 107 10.15 13.31 -4.34
N PRO A 108 11.02 13.64 -5.30
CA PRO A 108 12.45 13.42 -5.15
C PRO A 108 12.95 14.25 -3.97
N MET A 109 13.54 13.61 -2.96
CA MET A 109 14.01 14.30 -1.77
C MET A 109 15.31 15.10 -1.99
N GLY A 110 16.02 14.87 -3.10
CA GLY A 110 17.24 15.64 -3.45
C GLY A 110 18.35 15.59 -2.40
N LEU A 111 18.30 14.59 -1.50
CA LEU A 111 19.26 14.35 -0.42
C LEU A 111 20.49 13.61 -0.92
#